data_AF-A0A8J5UZD1-F1
#
_entry.id   AF-A0A8J5UZD1-F1
#
_cell.length_a   1.000
_cell.length_b   1.000
_cell.length_c   1.000
_cell.angle_alpha   90.00
_cell.angle_beta   90.00
_cell.angle_gamma   90.00
#
_symmetry.space_group_name_H-M   'P 1'
#
loop_
_entity.id
_entity.type
_entity.pdbx_description
1 polymer ?
#
loop_
_entity_poly.entity_id
_entity_poly.type
_entity_poly.pdbx_seq_one_letter_code
_entity_poly.pdbx_strand_id
1 'polypeptide(L)'
;MHAGIYLSVFTYIYIECHSSTDQSFIAFLCLYGSVKATIDRYKKAHACGSTSGAPLIEVNAQQYYQQESAKLRHQIQMLQNTNKHLVGDNVSNLSLKELKQLESRLEKGIAKIRTRKNELLASEINYMVKRELELQNDNMDLRTRIAEGEQQLQQTVARSAAMELQNPFTAAAAAAAMDMKCFFPVSLLEAAAQAQAVAAQRQISPTELNLGYQLALPGADAPPQF
;
A
#
# COMPACT_ATOMS: atom_id res chain seq x y z
N MET A 1 51.08 18.24 -2.94
CA MET A 1 50.22 17.61 -1.90
C MET A 1 49.66 16.24 -2.30
N HIS A 2 49.27 16.00 -3.57
CA HIS A 2 48.74 14.69 -4.00
C HIS A 2 49.73 13.50 -3.88
N ALA A 3 51.01 13.68 -4.20
CA ALA A 3 52.00 12.59 -4.14
C ALA A 3 52.19 12.01 -2.73
N GLY A 4 52.08 12.83 -1.68
CA GLY A 4 52.22 12.39 -0.28
C GLY A 4 51.05 11.53 0.20
N ILE A 5 49.84 11.79 -0.30
CA ILE A 5 48.64 11.01 0.06
C ILE A 5 48.73 9.61 -0.54
N TYR A 6 49.20 9.48 -1.78
CA TYR A 6 49.39 8.18 -2.41
C TYR A 6 50.43 7.33 -1.68
N LEU A 7 51.58 7.88 -1.30
CA LEU A 7 52.58 7.12 -0.54
C LEU A 7 52.07 6.72 0.85
N SER A 8 51.32 7.59 1.54
CA SER A 8 50.76 7.30 2.85
C SER A 8 49.75 6.14 2.79
N VAL A 9 48.83 6.16 1.83
CA VAL A 9 47.82 5.09 1.67
C VAL A 9 48.48 3.78 1.23
N PHE A 10 49.48 3.85 0.34
CA PHE A 10 50.20 2.66 -0.11
C PHE A 10 51.00 2.00 1.03
N THR A 11 51.60 2.82 1.89
CA THR A 11 52.37 2.34 3.05
C THR A 11 51.45 1.75 4.11
N TYR A 12 50.29 2.37 4.35
CA TYR A 12 49.28 1.86 5.29
C TYR A 12 48.73 0.50 4.84
N ILE A 13 48.36 0.37 3.55
CA ILE A 13 47.91 -0.90 2.97
C ILE A 13 49.01 -1.98 3.02
N TYR A 14 50.27 -1.61 2.78
CA TYR A 14 51.39 -2.55 2.81
C TYR A 14 51.67 -3.08 4.23
N ILE A 15 51.59 -2.22 5.24
CA ILE A 15 51.78 -2.60 6.66
C ILE A 15 50.62 -3.49 7.14
N GLU A 16 49.38 -3.12 6.81
CA GLU A 16 48.19 -3.87 7.24
C GLU A 16 48.07 -5.22 6.52
N CYS A 17 48.58 -5.31 5.28
CA CYS A 17 48.68 -6.56 4.54
C CYS A 17 49.79 -7.50 5.05
N HIS A 18 50.87 -6.97 5.63
CA HIS A 18 51.95 -7.80 6.22
C HIS A 18 51.60 -8.29 7.63
N SER A 19 50.69 -7.61 8.33
CA SER A 19 50.23 -8.01 9.68
C SER A 19 49.03 -8.97 9.66
N SER A 20 48.39 -9.19 8.50
CA SER A 20 47.20 -10.04 8.38
C SER A 20 47.58 -11.46 7.96
N THR A 21 47.33 -12.45 8.83
CA THR A 21 47.36 -13.89 8.51
C THR A 21 46.11 -14.35 7.77
N ASP A 22 45.21 -13.42 7.43
CA ASP A 22 43.91 -13.71 6.84
C ASP A 22 44.09 -14.12 5.37
N GLN A 23 44.12 -15.43 5.17
CA GLN A 23 44.41 -16.09 3.89
C GLN A 23 43.48 -15.61 2.77
N SER A 24 42.29 -15.12 3.14
CA SER A 24 41.28 -14.50 2.28
C SER A 24 41.76 -13.18 1.64
N PHE A 25 42.41 -12.31 2.41
CA PHE A 25 42.89 -11.01 1.93
C PHE A 25 44.13 -11.14 1.05
N ILE A 26 45.04 -12.04 1.43
CA ILE A 26 46.22 -12.40 0.62
C ILE A 26 45.77 -13.06 -0.70
N ALA A 27 44.79 -13.96 -0.66
CA ALA A 27 44.22 -14.55 -1.87
C ALA A 27 43.54 -13.50 -2.77
N PHE A 28 42.81 -12.54 -2.21
CA PHE A 28 42.19 -11.46 -2.96
C PHE A 28 43.23 -10.57 -3.66
N LEU A 29 44.32 -10.17 -2.96
CA LEU A 29 45.40 -9.38 -3.55
C LEU A 29 46.22 -10.15 -4.58
N CYS A 30 46.48 -11.44 -4.34
CA CYS A 30 47.18 -12.31 -5.28
C CYS A 30 46.32 -12.56 -6.54
N LEU A 31 45.01 -12.77 -6.37
CA LEU A 31 44.05 -12.88 -7.47
C LEU A 31 43.94 -11.55 -8.23
N TYR A 32 43.83 -10.42 -7.55
CA TYR A 32 43.80 -9.10 -8.17
C TYR A 32 45.08 -8.82 -8.96
N GLY A 33 46.25 -9.13 -8.40
CA GLY A 33 47.55 -9.00 -9.07
C GLY A 33 47.71 -9.94 -10.27
N SER A 34 47.31 -11.20 -10.13
CA SER A 34 47.36 -12.21 -11.20
C SER A 34 46.37 -11.91 -12.33
N VAL A 35 45.14 -11.54 -12.01
CA VAL A 35 44.10 -11.12 -12.96
C VAL A 35 44.55 -9.86 -13.67
N LYS A 36 45.08 -8.86 -12.96
CA LYS A 36 45.65 -7.65 -13.56
C LYS A 36 46.81 -7.98 -14.50
N ALA A 37 47.77 -8.78 -14.06
CA ALA A 37 48.91 -9.18 -14.89
C ALA A 37 48.50 -10.01 -16.11
N THR A 38 47.43 -10.80 -16.01
CA THR A 38 46.85 -11.58 -17.11
C THR A 38 46.13 -10.68 -18.09
N ILE A 39 45.32 -9.72 -17.61
CA ILE A 39 44.68 -8.69 -18.42
C ILE A 39 45.72 -7.85 -19.15
N ASP A 40 46.78 -7.42 -18.47
CA ASP A 40 47.84 -6.59 -19.05
C ASP A 40 48.63 -7.36 -20.13
N ARG A 41 48.90 -8.66 -19.92
CA ARG A 41 49.49 -9.53 -20.95
C ARG A 41 48.57 -9.72 -22.15
N TYR A 42 47.27 -9.92 -21.92
CA TYR A 42 46.29 -10.04 -23.01
C TYR A 42 46.20 -8.74 -23.83
N LYS A 43 46.09 -7.58 -23.16
CA LYS A 43 46.09 -6.26 -23.81
C LYS A 43 47.36 -6.03 -24.61
N LYS A 44 48.53 -6.37 -24.06
CA LYS A 44 49.83 -6.20 -24.73
C LYS A 44 49.98 -7.14 -25.93
N ALA A 45 49.55 -8.39 -25.82
CA ALA A 45 49.56 -9.35 -26.93
C ALA A 45 48.62 -8.93 -28.06
N HIS A 46 47.45 -8.39 -27.74
CA HIS A 46 46.50 -7.86 -28.73
C HIS A 46 46.95 -6.52 -29.34
N ALA A 47 47.72 -5.69 -28.63
CA ALA A 47 48.29 -4.46 -29.18
C ALA A 47 49.52 -4.71 -30.09
N CYS A 48 50.23 -5.84 -29.92
CA CYS A 48 51.43 -6.18 -30.70
C CYS A 48 51.17 -7.06 -31.93
N GLY A 49 49.94 -7.55 -32.14
CA GLY A 49 49.56 -8.41 -33.27
C GLY A 49 49.24 -7.66 -34.58
N SER A 50 49.30 -6.33 -34.58
CA SER A 50 49.18 -5.50 -35.78
C SER A 50 50.27 -4.44 -35.75
N THR A 51 51.06 -4.36 -36.82
CA THR A 51 51.99 -3.25 -37.10
C THR A 51 51.27 -1.90 -37.28
N SER A 52 49.98 -1.83 -36.96
CA SER A 52 49.10 -0.67 -37.07
C SER A 52 48.06 -0.68 -35.95
N GLY A 53 48.50 -0.53 -34.70
CA GLY A 53 47.66 -0.20 -33.54
C GLY A 53 46.57 -1.22 -33.16
N ALA A 54 45.86 -0.94 -32.06
CA ALA A 54 44.67 -1.73 -31.68
C ALA A 54 43.64 -1.73 -32.82
N PRO A 55 42.86 -2.81 -33.03
CA PRO A 55 41.86 -2.84 -34.08
C PRO A 55 40.93 -1.63 -33.93
N LEU A 56 40.83 -0.79 -34.96
CA LEU A 56 40.00 0.42 -34.98
C LEU A 56 38.58 0.13 -34.46
N ILE A 57 38.07 -1.08 -34.72
CA ILE A 57 36.77 -1.59 -34.29
C ILE A 57 36.65 -1.73 -32.76
N GLU A 58 37.69 -2.24 -32.08
CA GLU A 58 37.69 -2.44 -30.63
C GLU A 58 37.82 -1.09 -29.89
N VAL A 59 38.66 -0.18 -30.39
CA VAL A 59 38.79 1.19 -29.87
C VAL A 59 37.48 1.96 -30.06
N ASN A 60 36.84 1.82 -31.22
CA ASN A 60 35.56 2.45 -31.52
C ASN A 60 34.44 1.90 -30.60
N ALA A 61 34.35 0.58 -30.44
CA ALA A 61 33.40 -0.05 -29.52
C ALA A 61 33.62 0.39 -28.07
N GLN A 62 34.87 0.44 -27.61
CA GLN A 62 35.19 0.89 -26.25
C GLN A 62 34.82 2.37 -26.04
N GLN A 63 35.13 3.24 -27.00
CA GLN A 63 34.78 4.66 -26.95
C GLN A 63 33.25 4.85 -26.98
N TYR A 64 32.53 4.08 -27.79
CA TYR A 64 31.07 4.08 -27.86
C TYR A 64 30.45 3.72 -26.51
N TYR A 65 30.86 2.61 -25.89
CA TYR A 65 30.32 2.20 -24.58
C TYR A 65 30.71 3.19 -23.46
N GLN A 66 31.89 3.80 -23.54
CA GLN A 66 32.27 4.85 -22.61
C GLN A 66 31.35 6.07 -22.74
N GLN A 67 31.07 6.52 -23.97
CA GLN A 67 30.16 7.63 -24.23
C GLN A 67 28.74 7.33 -23.75
N GLU A 68 28.20 6.14 -24.06
CA GLU A 68 26.84 5.76 -23.64
C GLU A 68 26.75 5.67 -22.11
N SER A 69 27.77 5.11 -21.46
CA SER A 69 27.83 5.08 -20.00
C SER A 69 27.90 6.48 -19.38
N ALA A 70 28.60 7.43 -20.02
CA ALA A 70 28.69 8.81 -19.55
C ALA A 70 27.34 9.52 -19.70
N LYS A 71 26.64 9.29 -20.81
CA LYS A 71 25.29 9.80 -21.06
C LYS A 71 24.29 9.29 -20.02
N LEU A 72 24.30 7.98 -19.72
CA LEU A 72 23.44 7.40 -18.68
C LEU A 72 23.77 7.97 -17.29
N ARG A 73 25.05 8.12 -16.93
CA ARG A 73 25.45 8.76 -15.66
C ARG A 73 24.92 10.19 -15.56
N HIS A 74 24.99 10.95 -16.64
CA HIS A 74 24.44 12.30 -16.67
C HIS A 74 22.92 12.31 -16.49
N GLN A 75 22.19 11.41 -17.16
CA GLN A 75 20.74 11.28 -16.98
C GLN A 75 20.36 10.93 -15.53
N ILE A 76 21.09 10.01 -14.89
CA ILE A 76 20.90 9.65 -13.49
C ILE A 76 21.09 10.89 -12.60
N GLN A 77 22.16 11.64 -12.79
CA GLN A 77 22.44 12.85 -12.02
C GLN A 77 21.33 13.89 -12.17
N MET A 78 20.83 14.07 -13.40
CA MET A 78 19.72 15.00 -13.66
C MET A 78 18.42 14.59 -12.96
N LEU A 79 18.09 13.30 -12.99
CA LEU A 79 16.92 12.75 -12.30
C LEU A 79 17.06 12.89 -10.79
N GLN A 80 18.24 12.59 -10.24
CA GLN A 80 18.50 12.74 -8.81
C GLN A 80 18.38 14.19 -8.34
N ASN A 81 18.92 15.15 -9.11
CA ASN A 81 18.77 16.57 -8.80
C ASN A 81 17.30 17.02 -8.87
N THR A 82 16.56 16.53 -9.87
CA THR A 82 15.12 16.80 -9.97
C THR A 82 14.37 16.25 -8.76
N ASN A 83 14.67 15.03 -8.32
CA ASN A 83 14.06 14.43 -7.14
C ASN A 83 14.36 15.23 -5.86
N LYS A 84 15.61 15.68 -5.69
CA LYS A 84 15.99 16.56 -4.57
C LYS A 84 15.11 17.81 -4.53
N HIS A 85 14.95 18.49 -5.66
CA HIS A 85 14.09 19.67 -5.72
C HIS A 85 12.63 19.34 -5.41
N LEU A 86 12.10 18.21 -5.91
CA LEU A 86 10.72 17.78 -5.65
C LEU A 86 10.46 17.48 -4.16
N VAL A 87 11.45 16.98 -3.42
CA VAL A 87 11.33 16.73 -1.98
C VAL A 87 11.62 17.96 -1.12
N GLY A 88 12.04 19.07 -1.74
CA GLY A 88 12.34 20.33 -1.04
C GLY A 88 13.82 20.56 -0.72
N ASP A 89 14.72 19.68 -1.17
CA ASP A 89 16.17 19.83 -0.97
C ASP A 89 16.82 20.74 -2.01
N ASN A 90 17.86 21.48 -1.62
CA ASN A 90 18.65 22.38 -2.49
C ASN A 90 17.83 23.43 -3.26
N VAL A 91 16.63 23.75 -2.78
CA VAL A 91 15.71 24.69 -3.44
C VAL A 91 16.26 26.12 -3.43
N SER A 92 17.12 26.47 -2.47
CA SER A 92 17.80 27.77 -2.38
C SER A 92 18.65 28.11 -3.61
N ASN A 93 19.07 27.10 -4.37
CA ASN A 93 19.94 27.28 -5.53
C ASN A 93 19.15 27.49 -6.84
N LEU A 94 17.82 27.45 -6.79
CA LEU A 94 16.95 27.66 -7.93
C LEU A 94 16.67 29.14 -8.15
N SER A 95 16.60 29.55 -9.42
CA SER A 95 16.09 30.87 -9.77
C SER A 95 14.58 30.97 -9.50
N LEU A 96 14.06 32.21 -9.39
CA LEU A 96 12.63 32.44 -9.20
C LEU A 96 11.77 31.78 -10.29
N LYS A 97 12.25 31.73 -11.54
CA LYS A 97 11.55 31.08 -12.66
C LYS A 97 11.45 29.58 -12.45
N GLU A 98 12.55 28.94 -12.06
CA GLU A 98 12.59 27.50 -11.81
C GLU A 98 11.75 27.13 -10.58
N LEU A 99 11.76 27.98 -9.55
CA LEU A 99 10.96 27.78 -8.34
C LEU A 99 9.46 27.80 -8.65
N LYS A 100 8.99 28.77 -9.46
CA LYS A 100 7.59 28.81 -9.92
C LYS A 100 7.20 27.57 -10.75
N GLN A 101 8.12 27.07 -11.57
CA GLN A 101 7.89 25.85 -12.34
C GLN A 101 7.80 24.61 -11.44
N LEU A 102 8.65 24.54 -10.42
CA LEU A 102 8.63 23.47 -9.41
C LEU A 102 7.32 23.49 -8.62
N GLU A 103 6.91 24.67 -8.13
CA GLU A 103 5.64 24.88 -7.43
C GLU A 103 4.46 24.42 -8.28
N SER A 104 4.33 24.89 -9.53
CA SER A 104 3.25 24.47 -10.43
C SER A 104 3.22 22.95 -10.68
N ARG A 105 4.40 22.31 -10.75
CA ARG A 105 4.49 20.84 -10.86
C ARG A 105 3.98 20.15 -9.60
N LEU A 106 4.37 20.63 -8.42
CA LEU A 106 3.95 20.09 -7.14
C LEU A 106 2.45 20.27 -6.92
N GLU A 107 1.90 21.45 -7.20
CA GLU A 107 0.46 21.72 -7.12
C GLU A 107 -0.35 20.75 -7.99
N LYS A 108 0.05 20.55 -9.26
CA LYS A 108 -0.59 19.59 -10.16
C LYS A 108 -0.48 18.16 -9.65
N GLY A 109 0.68 17.78 -9.10
CA GLY A 109 0.90 16.46 -8.51
C GLY A 109 0.00 16.22 -7.30
N ILE A 110 -0.05 17.17 -6.37
CA ILE A 110 -0.87 17.13 -5.16
C ILE A 110 -2.35 17.09 -5.52
N ALA A 111 -2.79 17.89 -6.48
CA ALA A 111 -4.17 17.88 -6.96
C ALA A 111 -4.57 16.49 -7.47
N LYS A 112 -3.74 15.85 -8.30
CA LYS A 112 -3.98 14.48 -8.78
C LYS A 112 -4.03 13.45 -7.66
N ILE A 113 -3.13 13.55 -6.68
CA ILE A 113 -3.12 12.64 -5.51
C ILE A 113 -4.42 12.81 -4.71
N ARG A 114 -4.85 14.06 -4.46
CA ARG A 114 -6.07 14.37 -3.71
C ARG A 114 -7.30 13.83 -4.44
N THR A 115 -7.41 14.07 -5.75
CA THR A 115 -8.51 13.54 -6.56
C THR A 115 -8.58 12.02 -6.46
N ARG A 116 -7.46 11.32 -6.71
CA ARG A 116 -7.42 9.86 -6.64
C ARG A 116 -7.75 9.33 -5.23
N LYS A 117 -7.26 9.99 -4.18
CA LYS A 117 -7.59 9.63 -2.80
C LYS A 117 -9.09 9.76 -2.55
N ASN A 118 -9.71 10.86 -3.00
CA ASN A 118 -11.14 11.09 -2.83
C ASN A 118 -11.98 10.06 -3.61
N GLU A 119 -11.58 9.72 -4.85
CA GLU A 119 -12.23 8.67 -5.64
C GLU A 119 -12.21 7.31 -4.94
N LEU A 120 -11.04 6.92 -4.40
CA LEU A 120 -10.90 5.66 -3.66
C LEU A 120 -11.73 5.64 -2.37
N LEU A 121 -11.71 6.74 -1.60
CA LEU A 121 -12.51 6.86 -0.39
C LEU A 121 -14.01 6.82 -0.68
N ALA A 122 -14.47 7.50 -1.73
CA ALA A 122 -15.86 7.46 -2.15
C ALA A 122 -16.27 6.04 -2.58
N SER A 123 -15.41 5.32 -3.29
CA SER A 123 -15.64 3.91 -3.64
C SER A 123 -15.77 3.03 -2.39
N GLU A 124 -14.89 3.22 -1.40
CA GLU A 124 -14.91 2.46 -0.15
C GLU A 124 -16.18 2.73 0.66
N ILE A 125 -16.58 4.00 0.79
CA ILE A 125 -17.82 4.39 1.48
C ILE A 125 -19.03 3.72 0.80
N ASN A 126 -19.12 3.78 -0.53
CA ASN A 126 -20.22 3.14 -1.25
C ASN A 126 -20.26 1.62 -1.06
N TYR A 127 -19.08 0.98 -1.02
CA TYR A 127 -18.99 -0.46 -0.73
C TYR A 127 -19.48 -0.78 0.68
N MET A 128 -19.05 -0.02 1.68
CA MET A 128 -19.48 -0.18 3.08
C MET A 128 -20.98 0.03 3.25
N VAL A 129 -21.55 1.08 2.65
CA VAL A 129 -23.00 1.34 2.70
C VAL A 129 -23.80 0.21 2.06
N LYS A 130 -23.37 -0.30 0.90
CA LYS A 130 -24.01 -1.45 0.27
C LYS A 130 -23.94 -2.68 1.17
N ARG A 131 -22.78 -2.94 1.79
CA ARG A 131 -22.59 -4.08 2.68
C ARG A 131 -23.43 -3.98 3.95
N GLU A 132 -23.56 -2.78 4.50
CA GLU A 132 -24.46 -2.51 5.63
C GLU A 132 -25.91 -2.83 5.27
N LEU A 133 -26.38 -2.37 4.11
CA LEU A 133 -27.75 -2.63 3.66
C LEU A 133 -28.01 -4.14 3.47
N GLU A 134 -27.08 -4.87 2.85
CA GLU A 134 -27.17 -6.33 2.71
C GLU A 134 -27.31 -7.01 4.08
N LEU A 135 -26.45 -6.65 5.04
CA LEU A 135 -26.47 -7.22 6.39
C LEU A 135 -27.75 -6.85 7.16
N GLN A 136 -28.28 -5.65 6.96
CA GLN A 136 -29.55 -5.25 7.57
C GLN A 136 -30.72 -6.08 7.00
N ASN A 137 -30.74 -6.31 5.68
CA ASN A 137 -31.73 -7.16 5.04
C ASN A 137 -31.64 -8.61 5.53
N ASP A 138 -30.44 -9.18 5.58
CA ASP A 138 -30.21 -10.54 6.10
C ASP A 138 -30.65 -10.65 7.57
N ASN A 139 -30.35 -9.65 8.40
CA ASN A 139 -30.75 -9.64 9.80
C ASN A 139 -32.27 -9.58 9.96
N MET A 140 -32.95 -8.79 9.11
CA MET A 140 -34.41 -8.70 9.10
C MET A 140 -35.07 -10.02 8.66
N ASP A 141 -34.54 -10.69 7.64
CA ASP A 141 -35.01 -12.01 7.20
C ASP A 141 -34.88 -13.04 8.33
N LEU A 142 -33.70 -13.09 8.98
CA LEU A 142 -33.47 -14.00 10.10
C LEU A 142 -34.41 -13.75 11.27
N ARG A 143 -34.69 -12.49 11.60
CA ARG A 143 -35.66 -12.14 12.67
C ARG A 143 -37.06 -12.60 12.33
N THR A 144 -37.49 -12.41 11.08
CA THR A 144 -38.80 -12.89 10.60
C THR A 144 -38.89 -14.41 10.74
N ARG A 145 -37.86 -15.14 10.28
CA ARG A 145 -37.81 -16.61 10.40
C ARG A 145 -37.79 -17.10 11.85
N ILE A 146 -37.11 -16.40 12.76
CA ILE A 146 -37.12 -16.73 14.18
C ILE A 146 -38.54 -16.57 14.73
N ALA A 147 -39.20 -15.45 14.47
CA ALA A 147 -40.57 -15.20 14.93
C ALA A 147 -41.57 -16.24 14.38
N GLU A 148 -41.44 -16.62 13.10
CA GLU A 148 -42.23 -17.69 12.49
C GLU A 148 -41.96 -19.05 13.14
N GLY A 149 -40.70 -19.37 13.39
CA GLY A 149 -40.30 -20.61 14.07
C GLY A 149 -40.81 -20.69 15.50
N GLU A 150 -40.78 -19.59 16.25
CA GLU A 150 -41.34 -19.48 17.60
C GLU A 150 -42.86 -19.66 17.60
N GLN A 151 -43.58 -19.05 16.64
CA GLN A 151 -45.02 -19.23 16.48
C GLN A 151 -45.37 -20.69 16.14
N GLN A 152 -44.65 -21.32 15.21
CA GLN A 152 -44.87 -22.73 14.85
C GLN A 152 -44.60 -23.65 16.05
N LEU A 153 -43.56 -23.36 16.83
CA LEU A 153 -43.26 -24.11 18.04
C LEU A 153 -44.39 -23.95 19.06
N GLN A 154 -44.84 -22.72 19.36
CA GLN A 154 -45.96 -22.47 20.27
C GLN A 154 -47.25 -23.18 19.83
N GLN A 155 -47.58 -23.15 18.54
CA GLN A 155 -48.74 -23.90 18.01
C GLN A 155 -48.58 -25.40 18.21
N THR A 156 -47.38 -25.94 17.99
CA THR A 156 -47.09 -27.37 18.20
C THR A 156 -47.22 -27.74 19.69
N VAL A 157 -46.64 -26.94 20.59
CA VAL A 157 -46.74 -27.11 22.04
C VAL A 157 -48.20 -27.06 22.50
N ALA A 158 -48.96 -26.05 22.06
CA ALA A 158 -50.38 -25.90 22.41
C ALA A 158 -51.22 -27.08 21.90
N ARG A 159 -50.94 -27.59 20.69
CA ARG A 159 -51.61 -28.76 20.12
C ARG A 159 -51.27 -30.05 20.88
N SER A 160 -50.01 -30.24 21.30
CA SER A 160 -49.62 -31.36 22.15
C SER A 160 -50.25 -31.28 23.55
N ALA A 161 -50.27 -30.09 24.17
CA ALA A 161 -50.88 -29.88 25.49
C ALA A 161 -52.40 -30.10 25.48
N ALA A 162 -53.09 -29.69 24.40
CA ALA A 162 -54.51 -29.99 24.22
C ALA A 162 -54.78 -31.51 24.10
N MET A 163 -53.81 -32.28 23.63
CA MET A 163 -53.87 -33.75 23.54
C MET A 163 -53.58 -34.44 24.89
N GLU A 164 -52.85 -33.78 25.80
CA GLU A 164 -52.53 -34.28 27.16
C GLU A 164 -53.72 -34.28 28.13
N LEU A 165 -54.76 -33.46 27.89
CA LEU A 165 -56.00 -33.49 28.68
C LEU A 165 -56.78 -34.82 28.56
N GLN A 166 -56.33 -35.75 27.71
CA GLN A 166 -56.93 -37.06 27.53
C GLN A 166 -56.24 -38.19 28.33
N ASN A 167 -55.02 -38.02 28.89
CA ASN A 167 -54.37 -39.10 29.67
C ASN A 167 -53.24 -38.63 30.64
N PRO A 168 -53.30 -38.95 31.96
CA PRO A 168 -52.34 -38.44 32.97
C PRO A 168 -50.93 -39.04 32.94
N PHE A 169 -50.68 -40.13 32.19
CA PHE A 169 -49.41 -40.86 32.24
C PHE A 169 -48.31 -40.29 31.31
N THR A 170 -48.68 -39.47 30.33
CA THR A 170 -47.75 -38.92 29.32
C THR A 170 -47.17 -37.54 29.65
N ALA A 171 -47.76 -36.83 30.62
CA ALA A 171 -47.38 -35.45 31.00
C ALA A 171 -45.93 -35.29 31.46
N ALA A 172 -45.35 -36.31 32.11
CA ALA A 172 -43.98 -36.27 32.61
C ALA A 172 -42.93 -36.36 31.47
N ALA A 173 -43.26 -37.01 30.36
CA ALA A 173 -42.34 -37.18 29.22
C ALA A 173 -42.31 -35.93 28.31
N ALA A 174 -43.42 -35.20 28.20
CA ALA A 174 -43.51 -33.99 27.39
C ALA A 174 -42.84 -32.78 28.07
N ALA A 175 -42.95 -32.67 29.40
CA ALA A 175 -42.29 -31.60 30.17
C ALA A 175 -40.75 -31.63 29.99
N ALA A 176 -40.16 -32.83 29.86
CA ALA A 176 -38.73 -33.00 29.61
C ALA A 176 -38.29 -32.62 28.19
N ALA A 177 -39.20 -32.61 27.20
CA ALA A 177 -38.88 -32.25 25.81
C ALA A 177 -38.88 -30.73 25.55
N MET A 178 -39.50 -29.94 26.43
CA MET A 178 -39.61 -28.48 26.31
C MET A 178 -38.36 -27.73 26.79
N ASP A 179 -37.52 -28.38 27.61
CA ASP A 179 -36.33 -27.78 28.22
C ASP A 179 -35.20 -27.47 27.20
N MET A 180 -35.19 -28.15 26.05
CA MET A 180 -34.16 -27.99 25.02
C MET A 180 -34.44 -26.90 23.97
N LYS A 181 -35.62 -26.25 23.98
CA LYS A 181 -36.05 -25.34 22.88
C LYS A 181 -36.36 -23.90 23.29
N CYS A 182 -36.35 -23.58 24.58
CA CYS A 182 -36.64 -22.24 25.09
C CYS A 182 -35.36 -21.53 25.56
N PHE A 183 -34.39 -21.32 24.67
CA PHE A 183 -33.08 -20.71 24.99
C PHE A 183 -32.90 -19.28 24.46
N PHE A 184 -33.94 -18.46 24.37
CA PHE A 184 -33.72 -17.02 24.15
C PHE A 184 -34.53 -16.17 25.12
N PRO A 185 -33.85 -15.46 26.06
CA PRO A 185 -34.54 -14.57 26.97
C PRO A 185 -35.03 -13.33 26.22
N VAL A 186 -36.30 -12.97 26.44
CA VAL A 186 -37.01 -11.79 25.92
C VAL A 186 -36.20 -10.49 26.05
N SER A 187 -35.33 -10.40 27.06
CA SER A 187 -34.44 -9.26 27.29
C SER A 187 -33.43 -9.01 26.16
N LEU A 188 -33.01 -10.03 25.42
CA LEU A 188 -32.09 -9.86 24.27
C LEU A 188 -32.82 -9.25 23.06
N LEU A 189 -34.09 -9.59 22.87
CA LEU A 189 -34.91 -9.09 21.76
C LEU A 189 -35.24 -7.61 21.95
N GLU A 190 -35.56 -7.21 23.18
CA GLU A 190 -35.88 -5.82 23.53
C GLU A 190 -34.65 -4.90 23.46
N ALA A 191 -33.49 -5.38 23.90
CA ALA A 191 -32.22 -4.67 23.73
C ALA A 191 -31.84 -4.47 22.25
N ALA A 192 -32.13 -5.46 21.39
CA ALA A 192 -31.91 -5.35 19.96
C ALA A 192 -32.87 -4.38 19.26
N ALA A 193 -34.14 -4.34 19.67
CA ALA A 193 -35.12 -3.37 19.17
C ALA A 193 -34.74 -1.92 19.54
N GLN A 194 -34.24 -1.70 20.76
CA GLN A 194 -33.71 -0.40 21.19
C GLN A 194 -32.45 0.01 20.42
N ALA A 195 -31.54 -0.92 20.14
CA ALA A 195 -30.37 -0.66 19.29
C ALA A 195 -30.76 -0.29 17.85
N GLN A 196 -31.83 -0.87 17.31
CA GLN A 196 -32.38 -0.51 16.00
C GLN A 196 -33.02 0.88 15.98
N ALA A 197 -33.73 1.29 17.05
CA ALA A 197 -34.25 2.65 17.16
C ALA A 197 -33.13 3.70 17.17
N VAL A 198 -32.01 3.40 17.84
CA VAL A 198 -30.81 4.25 17.86
C VAL A 198 -30.10 4.24 16.49
N ALA A 199 -30.06 3.11 15.78
CA ALA A 199 -29.49 3.02 14.43
C ALA A 199 -30.34 3.76 13.38
N ALA A 200 -31.67 3.67 13.48
CA ALA A 200 -32.61 4.42 12.63
C ALA A 200 -32.51 5.95 12.88
N GLN A 201 -32.26 6.38 14.12
CA GLN A 201 -31.96 7.79 14.42
C GLN A 201 -30.63 8.27 13.82
N ARG A 202 -29.62 7.39 13.71
CA ARG A 202 -28.36 7.73 13.02
C ARG A 202 -28.50 7.90 11.51
N GLN A 203 -29.49 7.27 10.89
CA GLN A 203 -29.74 7.43 9.45
C GLN A 203 -30.28 8.83 9.06
N ILE A 204 -30.74 9.65 10.03
CA ILE A 204 -31.28 11.00 9.77
C ILE A 204 -30.21 12.10 9.88
N SER A 205 -29.07 11.84 10.54
CA SER A 205 -27.95 12.78 10.52
C SER A 205 -26.97 12.33 9.45
N PRO A 206 -26.85 13.02 8.30
CA PRO A 206 -25.74 12.76 7.39
C PRO A 206 -24.46 12.90 8.22
N THR A 207 -23.59 11.88 8.17
CA THR A 207 -22.23 12.01 8.68
C THR A 207 -21.49 12.94 7.72
N GLU A 208 -21.81 14.24 7.77
CA GLU A 208 -21.09 15.27 7.04
C GLU A 208 -19.70 15.37 7.66
N LEU A 209 -18.75 14.66 7.07
CA LEU A 209 -17.37 15.11 7.10
C LEU A 209 -17.34 16.43 6.31
N ASN A 210 -17.55 17.54 7.02
CA ASN A 210 -17.48 18.88 6.45
C ASN A 210 -16.04 19.13 5.96
N LEU A 211 -15.81 18.78 4.70
CA LEU A 211 -14.54 18.98 3.99
C LEU A 211 -14.49 20.34 3.28
N GLY A 212 -15.37 21.30 3.62
CA GLY A 212 -15.34 22.65 3.08
C GLY A 212 -15.67 22.77 1.59
N TYR A 213 -16.27 21.74 0.98
CA TYR A 213 -16.82 21.81 -0.38
C TYR A 213 -18.33 21.66 -0.33
N GLN A 214 -19.03 22.80 -0.36
CA GLN A 214 -20.47 22.85 -0.60
C GLN A 214 -20.71 22.38 -2.05
N LEU A 215 -21.20 21.16 -2.23
CA LEU A 215 -21.74 20.73 -3.52
C LEU A 215 -23.06 21.47 -3.74
N ALA A 216 -23.05 22.47 -4.61
CA ALA A 216 -24.27 23.12 -5.07
C ALA A 216 -25.14 22.10 -5.82
N LEU A 217 -26.40 21.96 -5.37
CA LEU A 217 -27.41 21.16 -6.04
C LEU A 217 -27.69 21.74 -7.45
N PRO A 218 -27.89 20.90 -8.47
CA PRO A 218 -28.24 21.38 -9.80
C PRO A 218 -29.73 21.70 -9.83
N GLY A 219 -30.06 22.99 -9.89
CA GLY A 219 -31.44 23.43 -10.16
C GLY A 219 -31.85 24.70 -9.41
N ALA A 220 -31.35 25.85 -9.86
CA ALA A 220 -32.05 27.13 -9.77
C ALA A 220 -31.32 28.13 -10.66
N ASP A 221 -31.75 28.21 -11.93
CA ASP A 221 -31.48 29.37 -12.76
C ASP A 221 -32.07 30.62 -12.11
N ALA A 222 -31.24 31.61 -11.83
CA ALA A 222 -31.66 33.00 -11.75
C ALA A 222 -30.56 33.88 -12.36
N PRO A 223 -30.89 34.73 -13.36
CA PRO A 223 -29.91 35.62 -13.97
C PRO A 223 -29.53 36.76 -13.00
N PRO A 224 -28.35 37.37 -13.17
CA PRO A 224 -27.88 38.43 -12.30
C PRO A 224 -28.79 39.66 -12.43
N GLN A 225 -29.27 40.19 -11.30
CA GLN A 225 -29.73 41.57 -11.23
C GLN A 225 -28.52 42.46 -10.93
N PHE A 226 -28.25 43.35 -11.89
CA PHE A 226 -27.39 44.55 -11.90
C PHE A 226 -26.13 44.58 -11.02
#